data_AF-E0CXD3-F1
#
_entry.id   AF-E0CXD3-F1
#
_cell.length_a   1.000
_cell.length_b   1.000
_cell.length_c   1.000
_cell.angle_alpha   90.00
_cell.angle_beta   90.00
_cell.angle_gamma   90.00
#
_symmetry.space_group_name_H-M   'P 1'
#
loop_
_entity.id
_entity.type
_entity.pdbx_description
1 polymer ?
#
loop_
_entity_poly.entity_id
_entity_poly.type
_entity_poly.pdbx_seq_one_letter_code
_entity_poly.pdbx_strand_id
1 'polypeptide(L)' 'MKVTVCFGRTRVVVPCGDGRMKVFSLIQQAVTRYRKAVAKPRQPQTYSRSVSVSCVLRL' A
#
# COMPACT_ATOMS: atom_id res chain seq x y z
N MET A 1 10.82 -11.28 4.83
CA MET A 1 10.64 -9.85 5.20
C MET A 1 9.24 -9.35 4.81
N LYS A 2 8.62 -8.48 5.63
CA LYS A 2 7.33 -7.83 5.33
C LYS A 2 7.40 -6.35 5.69
N VAL A 3 6.71 -5.51 4.94
CA VAL A 3 6.65 -4.06 5.17
C VAL A 3 5.19 -3.61 5.28
N THR A 4 4.97 -2.51 5.99
CA THR A 4 3.63 -1.90 6.07
C THR A 4 3.64 -0.61 5.28
N VAL A 5 2.70 -0.48 4.34
CA VAL A 5 2.52 0.71 3.52
C VAL A 5 1.28 1.46 4.02
N CYS A 6 1.40 2.77 4.17
CA CYS A 6 0.30 3.64 4.59
C CYS A 6 -0.28 4.36 3.37
N PHE A 7 -1.58 4.18 3.13
CA PHE A 7 -2.39 4.91 2.17
C PHE A 7 -3.36 5.82 2.93
N GLY A 8 -2.91 7.03 3.25
CA GLY A 8 -3.64 7.90 4.18
C GLY A 8 -3.82 7.22 5.54
N ARG A 9 -5.07 6.92 5.93
CA ARG A 9 -5.42 6.22 7.18
C ARG A 9 -5.40 4.69 7.06
N THR A 10 -5.35 4.16 5.84
CA THR A 10 -5.43 2.73 5.58
C THR A 10 -4.04 2.12 5.51
N ARG A 11 -3.76 1.15 6.37
CA ARG A 11 -2.45 0.47 6.43
C ARG A 11 -2.55 -0.90 5.78
N VAL A 12 -1.59 -1.23 4.93
CA VAL A 12 -1.59 -2.45 4.13
C VAL A 12 -0.24 -3.16 4.30
N VAL A 13 -0.28 -4.43 4.68
CA VAL A 13 0.93 -5.25 4.80
C VAL A 13 1.27 -5.85 3.44
N VAL A 14 2.51 -5.62 3.00
CA VAL A 14 3.06 -6.14 1.75
C VAL A 14 4.21 -7.11 2.07
N PRO A 15 4.13 -8.37 1.61
CA PRO A 15 5.26 -9.30 1.72
C PRO A 15 6.33 -8.92 0.70
N CYS A 16 7.58 -8.79 1.13
CA CYS A 16 8.71 -8.39 0.25
C CYS A 16 9.72 -9.53 0.02
N GLY A 17 9.40 -10.77 0.41
CA GLY A 17 10.31 -11.91 0.30
C GLY A 17 11.63 -11.64 1.03
N ASP A 18 12.73 -11.68 0.29
CA ASP A 18 14.11 -11.50 0.79
C ASP A 18 14.58 -10.04 0.84
N GLY A 19 13.70 -9.09 0.54
CA GLY A 19 14.00 -7.65 0.62
C GLY A 19 14.79 -7.06 -0.54
N ARG A 20 15.08 -7.83 -1.59
CA ARG A 20 15.66 -7.34 -2.87
C ARG A 20 14.63 -6.80 -3.86
N MET A 21 13.38 -6.65 -3.42
CA MET A 21 12.28 -6.19 -4.27
C MET A 21 12.44 -4.70 -4.61
N LYS A 22 12.33 -4.35 -5.90
CA LYS A 22 12.34 -2.95 -6.34
C LYS A 22 11.15 -2.20 -5.74
N VAL A 23 11.37 -0.92 -5.41
CA VAL A 23 10.33 -0.02 -4.87
C VAL A 23 9.09 0.02 -5.79
N PHE A 24 9.29 0.04 -7.11
CA PHE A 24 8.20 0.01 -8.09
C PHE A 24 7.30 -1.23 -7.93
N SER A 25 7.89 -2.42 -7.81
CA SER A 25 7.14 -3.65 -7.63
C SER A 25 6.43 -3.69 -6.28
N LEU A 26 7.06 -3.15 -5.22
CA LEU A 26 6.45 -3.02 -3.90
C LEU A 26 5.19 -2.14 -3.97
N ILE A 27 5.25 -1.01 -4.69
CA ILE A 27 4.11 -0.12 -4.90
C ILE A 27 2.98 -0.85 -5.65
N GLN A 28 3.29 -1.58 -6.72
CA GLN A 28 2.27 -2.34 -7.46
C GLN A 28 1.53 -3.36 -6.58
N GLN A 29 2.26 -4.07 -5.72
CA GLN A 29 1.64 -5.01 -4.78
C GLN A 29 0.83 -4.28 -3.69
N ALA A 30 1.35 -3.18 -3.17
CA ALA A 30 0.68 -2.37 -2.16
C ALA A 30 -0.65 -1.81 -2.69
N VAL A 31 -0.67 -1.28 -3.93
CA VAL A 31 -1.87 -0.77 -4.60
C VAL A 31 -2.90 -1.87 -4.81
N THR A 32 -2.47 -3.05 -5.29
CA THR A 32 -3.37 -4.20 -5.48
C THR A 32 -4.05 -4.61 -4.18
N ARG A 33 -3.29 -4.64 -3.08
CA ARG A 33 -3.80 -4.99 -1.75
C ARG A 33 -4.68 -3.90 -1.15
N TYR A 34 -4.32 -2.63 -1.34
CA TYR A 34 -5.13 -1.49 -0.93
C TYR A 34 -6.50 -1.52 -1.60
N ARG A 35 -6.56 -1.70 -2.93
CA ARG A 35 -7.81 -1.81 -3.69
C ARG A 35 -8.72 -2.92 -3.15
N LYS A 36 -8.16 -4.08 -2.81
CA LYS A 36 -8.90 -5.18 -2.18
C LYS A 36 -9.42 -4.84 -0.78
N ALA A 37 -8.62 -4.13 0.02
CA ALA A 37 -8.99 -3.75 1.38
C ALA A 37 -10.11 -2.69 1.40
N VAL A 38 -10.11 -1.73 0.46
CA VAL A 38 -11.11 -0.66 0.37
C VAL A 38 -12.34 -1.02 -0.46
N ALA A 39 -12.30 -2.08 -1.26
CA ALA A 39 -13.45 -2.57 -2.03
C ALA A 39 -14.59 -3.12 -1.14
N LYS A 40 -14.38 -3.28 0.18
CA LYS A 40 -15.48 -3.54 1.12
C LYS A 40 -16.18 -2.21 1.46
N PRO A 41 -17.51 -2.09 1.28
CA PRO A 41 -18.20 -0.81 1.06
C PRO A 41 -18.35 -0.01 2.35
N ARG A 42 -17.29 0.65 2.80
CA ARG A 42 -17.37 1.52 3.99
C ARG A 42 -17.07 2.99 3.77
N GLN A 43 -16.79 3.45 2.56
CA GLN A 43 -16.90 4.88 2.20
C GLN A 43 -16.60 5.12 0.70
N PRO A 44 -17.25 6.11 0.06
CA PRO A 44 -16.82 6.63 -1.22
C PRO A 44 -15.60 7.52 -0.99
N GLN A 45 -14.40 6.93 -0.92
CA GLN A 45 -13.19 7.74 -0.92
C GLN A 45 -12.86 8.11 -2.35
N THR A 46 -12.99 9.41 -2.63
CA THR A 46 -12.63 10.11 -3.86
C THR A 46 -11.37 9.48 -4.46
N TYR A 47 -11.53 8.85 -5.63
CA TYR A 47 -10.47 8.30 -6.46
C TYR A 47 -9.58 9.45 -6.96
N SER A 48 -8.83 10.06 -6.05
CA SER A 48 -7.82 11.04 -6.40
C SER A 48 -6.67 10.27 -7.05
N ARG A 49 -6.28 10.66 -8.27
CA ARG A 49 -5.29 10.01 -9.14
C ARG A 49 -3.85 9.99 -8.58
N SER A 50 -3.68 10.23 -7.28
CA SER A 50 -2.41 10.34 -6.56
C SER A 50 -2.43 9.39 -5.36
N VAL A 51 -1.95 8.16 -5.58
CA VAL A 51 -1.64 7.25 -4.48
C VAL A 51 -0.30 7.67 -3.89
N SER A 52 -0.33 8.59 -2.92
CA SER A 52 0.87 8.99 -2.18
C SER A 52 1.31 7.86 -1.26
N VAL A 53 2.26 7.05 -1.72
CA VAL A 53 2.96 6.09 -0.88
C VAL A 53 4.01 6.87 -0.09
N SER A 54 3.58 7.52 0.99
CA SER A 54 4.54 8.02 1.97
C SER A 54 5.18 6.80 2.61
N CYS A 55 6.42 6.53 2.23
CA CYS A 55 7.27 5.53 2.86
C CYS A 55 7.60 6.01 4.29
N VAL A 56 6.62 5.93 5.19
CA VAL A 56 6.89 5.91 6.63
C VAL A 56 7.40 4.51 6.96
N LEU A 57 8.56 4.16 6.40
CA LEU A 57 9.44 3.21 7.03
C LEU A 57 9.94 3.94 8.28
N ARG A 58 9.19 3.84 9.38
CA ARG A 58 9.75 4.11 10.70
C ARG A 58 10.83 3.06 10.92
N LEU A 59 12.03 3.35 10.43
CA LEU A 59 13.29 2.79 10.93
C LEU A 59 13.51 3.33 12.34
#